data_AF-A0A958N9X3-F1
#
_entry.id   AF-A0A958N9X3-F1
#
_cell.length_a   1.000
_cell.length_b   1.000
_cell.length_c   1.000
_cell.angle_alpha   90.00
_cell.angle_beta   90.00
_cell.angle_gamma   90.00
#
_symmetry.space_group_name_H-M   'P 1'
#
loop_
_entity.id
_entity.type
_entity.pdbx_description
1 polymer ?
#
loop_
_entity_poly.entity_id
_entity_poly.type
_entity_poly.pdbx_seq_one_letter_code
_entity_poly.pdbx_strand_id
1 'polypeptide(L)' 'MPIERVLAIETSCDDTSVAIVDHSGFVHSVISMNQDKAHRPFGGVVPELASRNHSSNLLNLIDQILIDTKTRV' A
#
# COMPACT_ATOMS: atom_id res chain seq x y z
N MET A 1 -3.08 11.09 23.75
CA MET A 1 -2.16 9.95 23.51
C MET A 1 -1.23 10.34 22.38
N PRO A 2 0.09 10.14 22.49
CA PRO A 2 0.97 10.29 21.34
C PRO A 2 0.62 9.21 20.31
N ILE A 3 0.64 9.56 19.02
CA ILE A 3 0.52 8.59 17.93
C ILE A 3 1.82 7.78 17.92
N GLU A 4 1.76 6.52 18.36
CA GLU A 4 2.94 5.64 18.42
C GLU A 4 3.29 5.07 17.05
N ARG A 5 2.26 4.71 16.25
CA ARG A 5 2.37 4.16 14.90
C ARG A 5 1.31 4.74 13.97
N VAL A 6 1.64 4.83 12.70
CA VAL A 6 0.80 5.31 11.60
C VAL A 6 0.70 4.21 10.54
N LEU A 7 -0.51 3.97 10.06
CA LEU A 7 -0.76 3.20 8.84
C LEU A 7 -0.61 4.13 7.64
N ALA A 8 0.47 3.96 6.87
CA ALA A 8 0.72 4.73 5.65
C ALA A 8 0.21 3.96 4.43
N ILE A 9 -0.39 4.68 3.48
CA ILE A 9 -0.94 4.15 2.24
C ILE A 9 -0.36 4.95 1.08
N GLU A 10 0.13 4.26 0.05
CA GLU A 10 0.68 4.86 -1.16
C GLU A 10 0.00 4.28 -2.40
N THR A 11 -0.65 5.17 -3.17
CA THR A 11 -1.44 4.83 -4.38
C THR A 11 -1.35 5.94 -5.45
N SER A 12 -0.20 6.62 -5.57
CA SER A 12 -0.08 7.78 -6.49
C SER A 12 0.06 7.40 -7.97
N CYS A 13 0.65 6.25 -8.29
CA CYS A 13 0.94 5.82 -9.66
C CYS A 13 0.42 4.41 -9.94
N ASP A 14 1.27 3.39 -9.94
CA ASP A 14 0.93 2.02 -10.31
C ASP A 14 1.32 0.98 -9.26
N ASP A 15 1.85 1.43 -8.12
CA ASP A 15 2.07 0.61 -6.94
C ASP A 15 0.96 0.83 -5.91
N THR A 16 0.46 -0.25 -5.31
CA THR A 16 -0.36 -0.17 -4.09
C THR A 16 0.51 -0.62 -2.93
N SER A 17 0.83 0.29 -2.01
CA SER A 17 1.66 -0.05 -0.85
C SER A 17 1.01 0.37 0.45
N VAL A 18 1.22 -0.44 1.49
CA VAL A 18 0.79 -0.15 2.85
C VAL A 18 1.98 -0.37 3.80
N ALA A 19 2.18 0.53 4.76
CA ALA A 19 3.27 0.44 5.72
C ALA A 19 2.82 0.78 7.15
N ILE A 20 3.51 0.22 8.14
CA ILE A 20 3.41 0.64 9.55
C ILE A 20 4.67 1.42 9.90
N VAL A 21 4.52 2.68 10.26
CA VAL A 21 5.63 3.61 10.52
C VAL A 21 5.47 4.23 11.89
N ASP A 22 6.55 4.44 12.64
CA ASP A 22 6.49 5.17 13.91
C ASP A 22 6.88 6.65 13.77
N HIS A 23 6.74 7.39 14.87
CA HIS A 23 7.03 8.83 14.91
C HIS A 23 8.49 9.20 14.60
N SER A 24 9.42 8.24 14.67
CA SER A 24 10.84 8.46 14.32
C SER A 24 11.10 8.30 12.82
N GLY A 25 10.08 7.87 12.06
CA GLY A 25 10.20 7.51 10.65
C GLY A 25 10.66 6.06 10.43
N PHE A 26 10.76 5.25 11.48
CA PHE A 26 11.13 3.85 11.33
C PHE A 26 9.96 3.04 10.75
N VAL A 27 10.24 2.28 9.69
CA VAL A 27 9.28 1.42 8.99
C VAL A 27 9.31 0.03 9.62
N HIS A 28 8.25 -0.32 10.35
CA HIS A 28 8.10 -1.63 11.01
C HIS A 28 7.75 -2.73 10.00
N SER A 29 6.96 -2.40 8.99
CA SER A 29 6.60 -3.31 7.90
C SER A 29 6.14 -2.50 6.69
N VAL A 30 6.31 -3.06 5.50
CA VAL A 30 5.78 -2.54 4.24
C VAL A 30 5.40 -3.72 3.34
N ILE A 31 4.23 -3.63 2.72
CA ILE A 31 3.77 -4.57 1.70
C ILE A 31 3.42 -3.76 0.46
N SER A 32 3.98 -4.14 -0.68
CA SER A 32 3.84 -3.44 -1.95
C SER A 32 3.41 -4.40 -3.05
N MET A 33 2.50 -3.95 -3.90
CA MET A 33 2.11 -4.68 -5.10
C MET A 33 2.15 -3.78 -6.33
N ASN A 34 2.99 -4.18 -7.30
CA ASN A 34 3.16 -3.46 -8.56
C ASN A 34 2.14 -3.86 -9.62
N GLN A 35 1.95 -2.98 -10.59
CA GLN A 35 1.04 -3.20 -11.71
C GLN A 35 1.72 -3.15 -13.08
N ASP A 36 3.06 -3.14 -13.13
CA ASP A 36 3.85 -3.11 -14.38
C ASP A 36 3.33 -4.07 -15.46
N LYS A 37 2.99 -5.30 -15.07
CA LYS A 37 2.49 -6.33 -16.00
C LYS A 37 1.15 -5.95 -16.63
N ALA A 38 0.29 -5.27 -15.89
CA ALA A 38 -1.01 -4.82 -16.35
C ALA A 38 -0.89 -3.62 -17.30
N HIS A 39 0.10 -2.75 -17.09
CA HIS A 39 0.35 -1.55 -17.89
C HIS A 39 1.25 -1.79 -19.12
N ARG A 40 2.11 -2.82 -19.08
CA ARG A 40 3.07 -3.15 -20.16
C ARG A 40 2.46 -3.18 -21.58
N PRO A 41 1.27 -3.77 -21.83
CA PRO A 41 0.68 -3.80 -23.17
C PRO A 41 0.37 -2.41 -23.75
N PHE A 42 0.21 -1.40 -22.90
CA PHE A 42 -0.17 -0.04 -23.29
C PHE A 42 1.04 0.90 -23.45
N GLY A 43 2.26 0.44 -23.13
CA GLY A 43 3.47 1.24 -23.23
C GLY A 43 3.59 2.36 -22.18
N GLY A 44 2.75 2.34 -21.14
CA GLY A 44 2.72 3.32 -20.07
C GLY A 44 1.58 3.05 -19.09
N VAL A 45 1.56 3.80 -17.98
CA VAL A 45 0.53 3.68 -16.95
C VAL A 45 -0.82 4.14 -17.49
N VAL A 46 -1.83 3.29 -17.38
CA VAL A 46 -3.23 3.60 -17.72
C VAL A 46 -3.96 4.02 -16.44
N PRO A 47 -4.34 5.31 -16.26
CA PRO A 47 -4.86 5.82 -14.99
C PRO A 47 -6.10 5.07 -14.46
N GLU A 48 -7.04 4.72 -15.33
CA GLU A 48 -8.25 3.98 -14.93
C GLU A 48 -7.91 2.56 -14.44
N LEU A 49 -6.97 1.88 -15.09
CA LEU A 49 -6.50 0.56 -14.66
C LEU A 49 -5.78 0.63 -13.33
N ALA A 50 -4.95 1.67 -13.14
CA ALA A 50 -4.29 1.94 -11.87
C ALA A 50 -5.28 2.14 -10.73
N SER A 51 -6.27 3.03 -10.90
CA SER A 51 -7.31 3.29 -9.91
C SER A 51 -8.09 2.04 -9.50
N ARG A 52 -8.44 1.19 -10.48
CA ARG A 52 -9.15 -0.08 -10.21
C ARG A 52 -8.29 -1.05 -9.41
N ASN A 53 -7.03 -1.23 -9.82
CA ASN A 53 -6.12 -2.11 -9.11
C ASN A 53 -5.84 -1.63 -7.69
N HIS A 54 -5.67 -0.32 -7.44
CA HIS A 54 -5.55 0.19 -6.07
C HIS A 54 -6.76 -0.21 -5.23
N SER A 55 -7.97 0.03 -5.75
CA SER A 55 -9.22 -0.28 -5.03
C SER A 55 -9.39 -1.78 -4.77
N SER A 56 -9.00 -2.64 -5.70
CA SER A 56 -9.10 -4.10 -5.55
C SER A 56 -8.12 -4.68 -4.53
N ASN A 57 -6.98 -4.03 -4.30
CA ASN A 57 -5.88 -4.59 -3.53
C ASN A 57 -5.68 -3.96 -2.16
N LEU A 58 -6.08 -2.69 -1.98
CA LEU A 58 -5.77 -1.92 -0.78
C LEU A 58 -6.26 -2.59 0.50
N LEU A 59 -7.51 -3.06 0.55
CA LEU A 59 -8.06 -3.69 1.74
C LEU A 59 -7.31 -4.97 2.12
N ASN A 60 -6.94 -5.79 1.12
CA ASN A 60 -6.17 -7.01 1.36
C ASN A 60 -4.78 -6.69 1.96
N LEU A 61 -4.10 -5.68 1.43
CA LEU A 61 -2.79 -5.24 1.94
C LEU A 61 -2.88 -4.69 3.37
N ILE A 62 -3.95 -3.94 3.68
CA ILE A 62 -4.23 -3.45 5.04
C ILE A 62 -4.44 -4.63 5.99
N ASP A 63 -5.31 -5.58 5.64
CA ASP A 63 -5.58 -6.74 6.49
C ASP A 63 -4.30 -7.56 6.72
N GLN A 64 -3.52 -7.79 5.67
CA GLN A 64 -2.28 -8.54 5.75
C GLN A 64 -1.27 -7.86 6.69
N ILE A 65 -1.02 -6.56 6.53
CA ILE A 65 0.01 -5.88 7.34
C ILE A 65 -0.40 -5.76 8.81
N LEU A 66 -1.69 -5.59 9.10
CA LEU A 66 -2.20 -5.54 10.47
C LEU A 66 -2.05 -6.89 11.18
N ILE A 67 -2.30 -8.00 10.46
CA ILE A 67 -2.06 -9.35 10.97
C ILE A 67 -0.56 -9.58 11.20
N ASP A 68 0.28 -9.28 10.21
CA ASP A 68 1.74 -9.53 10.26
C ASP A 68 2.42 -8.75 11.39
N THR A 69 2.01 -7.50 11.59
CA THR A 69 2.57 -6.63 12.64
C THR A 69 1.85 -6.76 13.99
N LYS A 70 0.76 -7.54 14.07
CA LYS A 70 -0.12 -7.63 15.24
C LYS A 70 -0.63 -6.27 15.71
N THR A 71 -0.82 -5.34 14.77
CA THR A 71 -1.30 -3.98 15.02
C THR A 71 -2.83 -3.99 15.07
N ARG A 72 -3.40 -3.27 16.04
CA ARG A 72 -4.86 -3.06 16.15
C ARG A 72 -5.18 -1.62 15.77
N VAL A 73 -6.24 -1.43 15.01
CA VAL A 73 -6.78 -0.13 14.58
C VAL A 73 -8.16 0.07 15.18
#